data_AF-A0A661DIU9-F1
#
_entry.id   AF-A0A661DIU9-F1
#
_cell.length_a   1.000
_cell.length_b   1.000
_cell.length_c   1.000
_cell.angle_alpha   90.00
_cell.angle_beta   90.00
_cell.angle_gamma   90.00
#
_symmetry.space_group_name_H-M   'P 1'
#
loop_
_entity.id
_entity.type
_entity.pdbx_description
1 polymer ?
#
loop_
_entity_poly.entity_id
_entity_poly.type
_entity_poly.pdbx_seq_one_letter_code
_entity_poly.pdbx_strand_id
1 'polypeptide(L)'
;DEDFLWWQQRIKTQLDLFDLIRIDHFRGFEACWEIPASCDTAMDGEWVKAPGDALFNKLVNTFGELPLVAEDLGIITDEVTALREKYVMPGMKILQFAFGDDASNPYLPHQHTQDSVSYTGTHDNNTTLGWFEELDDHTKARIYEYLGESHESMPWLLIRASLESVSRLAVIPMQDLLSLNGDHRMNVPGTTEGNWLWQFAWDMIDQDCAPKMKYLNELYGRS
;
A
#
# COMPACT_ATOMS: atom_id res chain seq x y z
N ASP A 1 21.28 23.35 -9.83
CA ASP A 1 21.67 24.64 -9.22
C ASP A 1 21.38 24.79 -7.73
N GLU A 2 20.53 23.97 -7.11
CA GLU A 2 20.32 24.03 -5.63
C GLU A 2 20.55 22.68 -4.92
N ASP A 3 21.19 21.70 -5.57
CA ASP A 3 21.56 20.41 -4.98
C ASP A 3 20.40 19.71 -4.22
N PHE A 4 19.19 19.78 -4.77
CA PHE A 4 17.95 19.25 -4.17
C PHE A 4 17.58 19.82 -2.79
N LEU A 5 17.96 21.07 -2.48
CA LEU A 5 17.73 21.70 -1.16
C LEU A 5 16.27 21.62 -0.69
N TRP A 6 15.30 21.84 -1.58
CA TRP A 6 13.88 21.73 -1.24
C TRP A 6 13.50 20.32 -0.76
N TRP A 7 13.98 19.28 -1.46
CA TRP A 7 13.74 17.89 -1.07
C TRP A 7 14.43 17.54 0.25
N GLN A 8 15.65 18.01 0.47
CA GLN A 8 16.34 17.83 1.74
C GLN A 8 15.54 18.45 2.90
N GLN A 9 15.03 19.66 2.73
CA GLN A 9 14.20 20.33 3.73
C GLN A 9 12.88 19.59 3.97
N ARG A 10 12.20 19.15 2.89
CA ARG A 10 10.97 18.36 2.99
C ARG A 10 11.20 17.07 3.79
N ILE A 11 12.23 16.30 3.45
CA ILE A 11 12.56 15.06 4.15
C ILE A 11 12.91 15.33 5.61
N LYS A 12 13.72 16.35 5.90
CA LYS A 12 14.02 16.74 7.28
C LYS A 12 12.76 16.97 8.12
N THR A 13 11.80 17.74 7.59
CA THR A 13 10.54 17.98 8.29
C THR A 13 9.73 16.70 8.49
N GLN A 14 9.74 15.77 7.53
CA GLN A 14 9.04 14.49 7.71
C GLN A 14 9.71 13.62 8.77
N LEU A 15 11.06 13.60 8.83
CA LEU A 15 11.82 12.87 9.85
C LEU A 15 11.60 13.42 11.27
N ASP A 16 11.29 14.71 11.40
CA ASP A 16 10.93 15.31 12.70
C ASP A 16 9.53 14.86 13.18
N LEU A 17 8.69 14.30 12.30
CA LEU A 17 7.29 13.96 12.57
C LEU A 17 7.00 12.46 12.55
N PHE A 18 7.76 11.67 11.78
CA PHE A 18 7.45 10.29 11.48
C PHE A 18 8.70 9.40 11.53
N ASP A 19 8.56 8.23 12.14
CA ASP A 19 9.60 7.20 12.17
C ASP A 19 9.73 6.44 10.83
N LEU A 20 8.67 6.46 10.02
CA LEU A 20 8.60 5.79 8.72
C LEU A 20 7.75 6.63 7.76
N ILE A 21 8.27 6.87 6.56
CA ILE A 21 7.66 7.77 5.58
C ILE A 21 7.36 7.00 4.30
N ARG A 22 6.07 6.85 3.97
CA ARG A 22 5.66 6.37 2.66
C ARG A 22 5.81 7.50 1.63
N ILE A 23 6.53 7.25 0.55
CA ILE A 23 6.59 8.17 -0.59
C ILE A 23 5.57 7.74 -1.63
N ASP A 24 4.55 8.58 -1.77
CA ASP A 24 3.50 8.45 -2.78
C ASP A 24 4.07 8.62 -4.19
N HIS A 25 3.58 7.83 -5.13
CA HIS A 25 3.97 7.81 -6.53
C HIS A 25 5.49 7.68 -6.73
N PHE A 26 6.13 6.73 -6.04
CA PHE A 26 7.59 6.57 -6.05
C PHE A 26 8.16 6.41 -7.46
N ARG A 27 7.41 5.77 -8.36
CA ARG A 27 7.83 5.61 -9.76
C ARG A 27 8.14 6.94 -10.47
N GLY A 28 7.57 8.05 -10.01
CA GLY A 28 7.84 9.39 -10.53
C GLY A 28 9.29 9.86 -10.35
N PHE A 29 10.06 9.25 -9.45
CA PHE A 29 11.50 9.53 -9.31
C PHE A 29 12.36 8.82 -10.36
N GLU A 30 11.83 7.78 -10.98
CA GLU A 30 12.47 7.15 -12.15
C GLU A 30 12.08 7.91 -13.42
N ALA A 31 10.78 8.07 -13.66
CA ALA A 31 10.23 8.87 -14.74
C ALA A 31 8.80 9.34 -14.41
N CYS A 32 8.48 10.59 -14.77
CA CYS A 32 7.15 11.17 -14.63
C CYS A 32 6.46 11.29 -15.98
N TRP A 33 5.13 11.14 -15.98
CA TRP A 33 4.30 11.42 -17.15
C TRP A 33 4.01 12.92 -17.20
N GLU A 34 4.65 13.63 -18.14
CA GLU A 34 4.49 15.07 -18.29
C GLU A 34 3.42 15.36 -19.35
N ILE A 35 2.44 16.18 -18.97
CA ILE A 35 1.31 16.57 -19.82
C ILE A 35 1.41 18.08 -20.05
N PRO A 36 1.38 18.57 -21.31
CA PRO A 36 1.30 19.99 -21.58
C PRO A 36 0.10 20.62 -20.87
N ALA A 37 0.31 21.76 -20.20
CA ALA A 37 -0.73 22.43 -19.42
C ALA A 37 -1.96 22.86 -20.24
N SER A 38 -1.86 22.85 -21.57
CA SER A 38 -2.96 23.14 -22.50
C SER A 38 -3.87 21.94 -22.79
N CYS A 39 -3.51 20.73 -22.38
CA CYS A 39 -4.29 19.52 -22.65
C CYS A 39 -5.46 19.38 -21.67
N ASP A 40 -6.65 19.04 -22.19
CA ASP A 40 -7.84 18.79 -21.38
C ASP A 40 -7.83 17.42 -20.69
N THR A 41 -6.96 16.50 -21.15
CA THR A 41 -6.86 15.12 -20.64
C THR A 41 -5.40 14.69 -20.48
N ALA A 42 -5.19 13.58 -19.77
CA ALA A 42 -3.87 13.00 -19.54
C ALA A 42 -3.33 12.13 -20.69
N MET A 43 -4.08 11.99 -21.80
CA MET A 43 -3.72 11.08 -22.90
C MET A 43 -2.48 11.53 -23.67
N ASP A 44 -2.36 12.84 -23.92
CA ASP A 44 -1.30 13.43 -24.73
C ASP A 44 -0.13 13.92 -23.85
N GLY A 45 0.61 12.97 -23.29
CA GLY A 45 1.82 13.23 -22.50
C GLY A 45 3.02 12.42 -22.97
N GLU A 46 4.13 12.58 -22.26
CA GLU A 46 5.36 11.81 -22.50
C GLU A 46 6.04 11.42 -21.19
N TRP A 47 6.76 10.29 -21.21
CA TRP A 47 7.59 9.87 -20.09
C TRP A 47 8.90 10.64 -20.08
N VAL A 48 9.12 11.44 -19.03
CA VAL A 48 10.34 12.22 -18.84
C VAL A 48 11.14 11.65 -17.69
N LYS A 49 12.42 11.39 -17.94
CA LYS A 49 13.33 10.80 -16.95
C LYS A 49 13.55 11.78 -15.80
N ALA A 50 13.31 11.32 -14.57
CA ALA A 50 13.56 12.10 -13.36
C ALA A 50 14.94 11.76 -12.78
N PRO A 51 15.61 12.72 -12.09
CA PRO A 51 16.92 12.51 -11.50
C PRO A 51 16.85 11.81 -10.13
N GLY A 52 16.03 10.76 -9.99
CA GLY A 52 15.78 10.06 -8.73
C GLY A 52 17.04 9.50 -8.09
N ASP A 53 17.95 8.92 -8.88
CA ASP A 53 19.21 8.39 -8.34
C ASP A 53 20.10 9.49 -7.74
N ALA A 54 20.20 10.65 -8.42
CA ALA A 54 20.97 11.77 -7.90
C ALA A 54 20.32 12.33 -6.61
N LEU A 55 18.99 12.41 -6.58
CA LEU A 55 18.22 12.86 -5.43
C LEU A 55 18.44 11.94 -4.21
N PHE A 56 18.19 10.64 -4.35
CA PHE A 56 18.27 9.72 -3.21
C PHE A 56 19.70 9.52 -2.72
N ASN A 57 20.70 9.50 -3.61
CA ASN A 57 22.10 9.57 -3.20
C ASN A 57 22.38 10.81 -2.34
N LYS A 58 21.86 11.97 -2.74
CA LYS A 58 22.03 13.22 -1.99
C LYS A 58 21.36 13.15 -0.62
N LEU A 59 20.14 12.63 -0.55
CA LEU A 59 19.39 12.50 0.70
C LEU A 59 20.10 11.52 1.67
N VAL A 60 20.54 10.36 1.19
CA VAL A 60 21.27 9.38 2.01
C VAL A 60 22.61 9.95 2.50
N ASN A 61 23.35 10.67 1.65
CA ASN A 61 24.59 11.33 2.07
C ASN A 61 24.37 12.42 3.13
N THR A 62 23.17 13.00 3.19
CA THR A 62 22.84 14.10 4.10
C THR A 62 22.30 13.59 5.44
N PHE A 63 21.45 12.56 5.41
CA PHE A 63 20.70 12.08 6.59
C PHE A 63 21.11 10.68 7.05
N GLY A 64 21.91 9.95 6.28
CA GLY A 64 22.21 8.54 6.50
C GLY A 64 21.12 7.63 5.93
N GLU A 65 20.89 6.49 6.57
CA GLU A 65 19.79 5.58 6.21
C GLU A 65 18.44 6.29 6.42
N LEU A 66 17.54 6.18 5.45
CA LEU A 66 16.25 6.84 5.48
C LEU A 66 15.13 5.81 5.66
N PRO A 67 14.21 6.00 6.61
CA PRO A 67 13.10 5.08 6.83
C PRO A 67 11.97 5.36 5.84
N LEU A 68 12.18 4.97 4.58
CA LEU A 68 11.25 5.22 3.48
C LEU A 68 10.54 3.94 3.07
N VAL A 69 9.28 4.04 2.66
CA VAL A 69 8.51 2.99 1.97
C VAL A 69 8.12 3.52 0.60
N ALA A 70 8.35 2.74 -0.45
CA ALA A 70 7.94 3.12 -1.80
C ALA A 70 6.49 2.71 -2.04
N GLU A 71 5.63 3.65 -2.41
CA GLU A 71 4.37 3.32 -3.08
C GLU A 71 4.70 3.02 -4.55
N ASP A 72 4.71 1.73 -4.87
CA ASP A 72 5.09 1.16 -6.17
C ASP A 72 3.94 0.37 -6.80
N LEU A 73 2.74 0.96 -6.82
CA LEU A 73 1.56 0.35 -7.44
C LEU A 73 1.47 0.67 -8.94
N GLY A 74 0.72 -0.16 -9.66
CA GLY A 74 0.47 -0.01 -11.11
C GLY A 74 1.55 -0.66 -11.98
N ILE A 75 1.80 -0.09 -13.16
CA ILE A 75 2.80 -0.60 -14.11
C ILE A 75 4.19 -0.12 -13.64
N ILE A 76 4.94 -1.04 -13.05
CA ILE A 76 6.29 -0.83 -12.54
C ILE A 76 7.29 -1.44 -13.51
N THR A 77 8.27 -0.65 -13.92
CA THR A 77 9.36 -1.11 -14.78
C THR A 77 10.53 -1.62 -13.95
N ASP A 78 11.44 -2.37 -14.58
CA ASP A 78 12.64 -2.88 -13.91
C ASP A 78 13.51 -1.74 -13.35
N GLU A 79 13.53 -0.57 -13.99
CA GLU A 79 14.26 0.61 -13.53
C GLU A 79 13.69 1.19 -12.24
N VAL A 80 12.36 1.18 -12.07
CA VAL A 80 11.72 1.62 -10.83
C VAL A 80 12.07 0.66 -9.70
N THR A 81 12.00 -0.65 -9.97
CA THR A 81 12.39 -1.70 -9.03
C THR A 81 13.87 -1.56 -8.62
N ALA A 82 14.76 -1.36 -9.60
CA ALA A 82 16.19 -1.18 -9.34
C ALA A 82 16.48 0.08 -8.50
N LEU A 83 15.76 1.18 -8.73
CA LEU A 83 15.90 2.39 -7.92
C LEU A 83 15.45 2.14 -6.47
N ARG A 84 14.30 1.49 -6.30
CA ARG A 84 13.75 1.12 -4.98
C ARG A 84 14.73 0.26 -4.18
N GLU A 85 15.23 -0.81 -4.80
CA GLU A 85 16.14 -1.77 -4.16
C GLU A 85 17.50 -1.15 -3.84
N LYS A 86 18.03 -0.28 -4.70
CA LYS A 86 19.29 0.43 -4.47
C LYS A 86 19.27 1.24 -3.16
N TYR A 87 18.12 1.81 -2.81
CA TYR A 87 17.93 2.60 -1.58
C TYR A 87 17.18 1.85 -0.48
N VAL A 88 17.04 0.52 -0.62
CA VAL A 88 16.51 -0.40 0.41
C VAL A 88 15.10 -0.02 0.89
N MET A 89 14.28 0.51 -0.04
CA MET A 89 12.90 0.90 0.28
C MET A 89 11.98 -0.31 0.09
N PRO A 90 11.26 -0.79 1.11
CA PRO A 90 10.25 -1.81 0.91
C PRO A 90 9.14 -1.30 -0.02
N GLY A 91 8.69 -2.17 -0.92
CA GLY A 91 7.52 -1.93 -1.77
C GLY A 91 6.21 -2.29 -1.05
N MET A 92 5.08 -2.00 -1.69
CA MET A 92 3.75 -2.27 -1.16
C MET A 92 3.12 -3.54 -1.76
N LYS A 93 2.42 -4.30 -0.93
CA LYS A 93 1.69 -5.51 -1.35
C LYS A 93 0.23 -5.42 -0.91
N ILE A 94 -0.68 -5.17 -1.85
CA ILE A 94 -2.11 -4.99 -1.58
C ILE A 94 -2.88 -6.26 -1.94
N LEU A 95 -3.39 -6.97 -0.94
CA LEU A 95 -4.08 -8.25 -1.13
C LEU A 95 -5.34 -8.13 -1.99
N GLN A 96 -6.05 -6.99 -1.95
CA GLN A 96 -7.20 -6.76 -2.85
C GLN A 96 -6.85 -6.80 -4.35
N PHE A 97 -5.57 -6.70 -4.72
CA PHE A 97 -5.09 -6.79 -6.11
C PHE A 97 -4.58 -8.18 -6.50
N ALA A 98 -4.57 -9.14 -5.57
CA ALA A 98 -3.84 -10.40 -5.73
C ALA A 98 -4.58 -11.47 -6.55
N PHE A 99 -5.90 -11.47 -6.51
CA PHE A 99 -6.70 -12.64 -6.88
C PHE A 99 -7.32 -12.58 -8.29
N GLY A 100 -7.00 -11.54 -9.07
CA GLY A 100 -7.54 -11.34 -10.42
C GLY A 100 -6.80 -12.06 -11.55
N ASP A 101 -5.47 -12.24 -11.44
CA ASP A 101 -4.63 -12.64 -12.60
C ASP A 101 -4.15 -14.09 -12.56
N ASP A 102 -2.87 -14.41 -12.72
CA ASP A 102 -2.35 -15.78 -12.55
C ASP A 102 -1.46 -15.89 -11.30
N ALA A 103 -0.76 -17.01 -11.13
CA ALA A 103 0.12 -17.23 -9.99
C ALA A 103 1.36 -16.32 -9.97
N SER A 104 1.64 -15.58 -11.04
CA SER A 104 2.74 -14.60 -11.09
C SER A 104 2.37 -13.24 -10.53
N ASN A 105 1.09 -13.01 -10.17
CA ASN A 105 0.65 -11.73 -9.64
C ASN A 105 1.44 -11.37 -8.36
N PRO A 106 2.18 -10.24 -8.35
CA PRO A 106 3.14 -9.92 -7.31
C PRO A 106 2.49 -9.58 -5.95
N TYR A 107 1.16 -9.47 -5.90
CA TYR A 107 0.37 -9.21 -4.69
C TYR A 107 -0.12 -10.50 -4.01
N LEU A 108 0.11 -11.68 -4.60
CA LEU A 108 -0.20 -12.95 -3.95
C LEU A 108 0.79 -13.21 -2.80
N PRO A 109 0.35 -13.68 -1.62
CA PRO A 109 1.22 -13.92 -0.47
C PRO A 109 2.50 -14.71 -0.75
N HIS A 110 2.48 -15.69 -1.66
CA HIS A 110 3.68 -16.49 -2.01
C HIS A 110 4.70 -15.73 -2.88
N GLN A 111 4.31 -14.60 -3.47
CA GLN A 111 5.17 -13.68 -4.22
C GLN A 111 5.73 -12.53 -3.34
N HIS A 112 5.30 -12.45 -2.07
CA HIS A 112 5.79 -11.41 -1.16
C HIS A 112 7.25 -11.67 -0.76
N THR A 113 7.95 -10.59 -0.43
CA THR A 113 9.33 -10.63 0.08
C THR A 113 9.39 -9.93 1.44
N GLN A 114 10.46 -10.18 2.21
CA GLN A 114 10.66 -9.47 3.49
C GLN A 114 10.80 -7.95 3.28
N ASP A 115 11.34 -7.55 2.12
CA ASP A 115 11.46 -6.16 1.69
C ASP A 115 10.14 -5.58 1.16
N SER A 116 9.06 -5.77 1.91
CA SER A 116 7.74 -5.24 1.55
C SER A 116 6.85 -4.96 2.76
N VAL A 117 5.83 -4.14 2.53
CA VAL A 117 4.75 -3.86 3.47
C VAL A 117 3.45 -4.43 2.90
N SER A 118 2.84 -5.35 3.64
CA SER A 118 1.56 -5.97 3.28
C SER A 118 0.40 -5.09 3.76
N TYR A 119 -0.62 -4.97 2.91
CA TYR A 119 -1.88 -4.29 3.18
C TYR A 119 -3.02 -5.22 2.76
N THR A 120 -4.11 -5.24 3.52
CA THR A 120 -5.38 -5.77 2.98
C THR A 120 -5.83 -4.87 1.82
N GLY A 121 -6.04 -3.59 2.13
CA GLY A 121 -6.29 -2.48 1.22
C GLY A 121 -5.67 -1.18 1.75
N THR A 122 -5.69 -0.14 0.93
CA THR A 122 -5.28 1.23 1.31
C THR A 122 -6.52 2.11 1.52
N HIS A 123 -6.32 3.41 1.78
CA HIS A 123 -7.41 4.38 1.85
C HIS A 123 -8.11 4.62 0.50
N ASP A 124 -7.45 4.32 -0.62
CA ASP A 124 -8.00 4.42 -1.97
C ASP A 124 -8.81 3.19 -2.38
N ASN A 125 -8.65 2.10 -1.65
CA ASN A 125 -9.40 0.87 -1.85
C ASN A 125 -10.75 0.95 -1.15
N ASN A 126 -11.69 0.11 -1.60
CA ASN A 126 -12.89 -0.17 -0.81
C ASN A 126 -12.49 -0.88 0.51
N THR A 127 -13.36 -0.90 1.51
CA THR A 127 -13.14 -1.79 2.66
C THR A 127 -13.03 -3.23 2.14
N THR A 128 -12.29 -4.09 2.82
CA THR A 128 -12.10 -5.46 2.36
C THR A 128 -13.41 -6.23 2.30
N LEU A 129 -14.36 -5.93 3.19
CA LEU A 129 -15.71 -6.50 3.10
C LEU A 129 -16.47 -5.97 1.88
N GLY A 130 -16.51 -4.65 1.68
CA GLY A 130 -17.19 -4.05 0.53
C GLY A 130 -16.59 -4.49 -0.81
N TRP A 131 -15.26 -4.51 -0.91
CA TRP A 131 -14.53 -5.06 -2.05
C TRP A 131 -14.94 -6.51 -2.33
N PHE A 132 -14.94 -7.36 -1.29
CA PHE A 132 -15.28 -8.76 -1.46
C PHE A 132 -16.73 -8.94 -1.92
N GLU A 133 -17.68 -8.17 -1.39
CA GLU A 133 -19.09 -8.23 -1.79
C GLU A 133 -19.28 -7.92 -3.29
N GLU A 134 -18.51 -6.97 -3.84
CA GLU A 134 -18.54 -6.53 -5.23
C GLU A 134 -17.91 -7.52 -6.24
N LEU A 135 -17.10 -8.49 -5.77
CA LEU A 135 -16.46 -9.48 -6.65
C LEU A 135 -17.45 -10.47 -7.27
N ASP A 136 -17.10 -10.99 -8.44
CA ASP A 136 -17.80 -12.14 -9.04
C ASP A 136 -17.52 -13.45 -8.27
N ASP A 137 -18.41 -14.43 -8.43
CA ASP A 137 -18.34 -15.71 -7.71
C ASP A 137 -17.09 -16.52 -8.03
N HIS A 138 -16.52 -16.39 -9.23
CA HIS A 138 -15.30 -17.10 -9.62
C HIS A 138 -14.10 -16.54 -8.87
N THR A 139 -13.95 -15.21 -8.81
CA THR A 139 -12.88 -14.56 -8.02
C THR A 139 -13.03 -14.86 -6.53
N LYS A 140 -14.26 -14.85 -5.99
CA LYS A 140 -14.54 -15.26 -4.60
C LYS A 140 -14.09 -16.70 -4.33
N ALA A 141 -14.45 -17.65 -5.19
CA ALA A 141 -14.05 -19.05 -5.06
C ALA A 141 -12.53 -19.22 -5.08
N ARG A 142 -11.84 -18.49 -5.97
CA ARG A 142 -10.38 -18.51 -6.06
C ARG A 142 -9.69 -18.02 -4.79
N ILE A 143 -10.23 -17.01 -4.10
CA ILE A 143 -9.66 -16.53 -2.83
C ILE A 143 -9.65 -17.65 -1.80
N TYR A 144 -10.76 -18.38 -1.66
CA TYR A 144 -10.86 -19.52 -0.75
C TYR A 144 -9.99 -20.71 -1.18
N GLU A 145 -9.90 -21.00 -2.48
CA GLU A 145 -9.01 -22.06 -2.98
C GLU A 145 -7.54 -21.74 -2.69
N TYR A 146 -7.14 -20.47 -2.88
CA TYR A 146 -5.77 -20.02 -2.64
C TYR A 146 -5.41 -19.99 -1.14
N LEU A 147 -6.31 -19.49 -0.28
CA LEU A 147 -6.05 -19.36 1.15
C LEU A 147 -6.35 -20.65 1.93
N GLY A 148 -7.02 -21.62 1.32
CA GLY A 148 -7.46 -22.85 1.95
C GLY A 148 -8.74 -22.69 2.80
N GLU A 149 -9.27 -23.81 3.26
CA GLU A 149 -10.44 -23.82 4.15
C GLU A 149 -10.13 -23.08 5.46
N SER A 150 -10.96 -22.10 5.80
CA SER A 150 -10.83 -21.30 7.00
C SER A 150 -12.18 -21.13 7.69
N HIS A 151 -12.16 -21.06 9.02
CA HIS A 151 -13.32 -20.65 9.81
C HIS A 151 -13.51 -19.13 9.85
N GLU A 152 -12.59 -18.36 9.28
CA GLU A 152 -12.69 -16.91 9.22
C GLU A 152 -13.53 -16.44 8.03
N SER A 153 -14.46 -15.54 8.32
CA SER A 153 -15.16 -14.77 7.30
C SER A 153 -14.32 -13.58 6.84
N MET A 154 -14.70 -13.00 5.71
CA MET A 154 -14.23 -11.66 5.36
C MET A 154 -14.67 -10.63 6.41
N PRO A 155 -13.87 -9.57 6.65
CA PRO A 155 -12.55 -9.31 6.07
C PRO A 155 -11.39 -10.01 6.81
N TRP A 156 -11.66 -10.69 7.92
CA TRP A 156 -10.64 -11.29 8.79
C TRP A 156 -9.76 -12.33 8.09
N LEU A 157 -10.30 -13.07 7.12
CA LEU A 157 -9.52 -13.98 6.30
C LEU A 157 -8.34 -13.29 5.59
N LEU A 158 -8.54 -12.07 5.07
CA LEU A 158 -7.48 -11.28 4.44
C LEU A 158 -6.58 -10.59 5.47
N ILE A 159 -7.11 -10.21 6.62
CA ILE A 159 -6.29 -9.70 7.75
C ILE A 159 -5.28 -10.78 8.16
N ARG A 160 -5.74 -12.02 8.34
CA ARG A 160 -4.88 -13.17 8.62
C ARG A 160 -3.83 -13.36 7.53
N ALA A 161 -4.23 -13.37 6.26
CA ALA A 161 -3.29 -13.53 5.14
C ALA A 161 -2.22 -12.42 5.11
N SER A 162 -2.59 -11.18 5.48
CA SER A 162 -1.64 -10.07 5.59
C SER A 162 -0.65 -10.29 6.73
N LEU A 163 -1.14 -10.73 7.90
CA LEU A 163 -0.32 -11.04 9.06
C LEU A 163 0.55 -12.31 8.87
N GLU A 164 0.12 -13.27 8.07
CA GLU A 164 0.91 -14.47 7.77
C GLU A 164 2.05 -14.22 6.77
N SER A 165 1.94 -13.16 5.98
CA SER A 165 2.92 -12.82 4.95
C SER A 165 4.35 -12.67 5.47
N VAL A 166 5.34 -12.98 4.63
CA VAL A 166 6.75 -12.71 4.92
C VAL A 166 7.12 -11.23 4.95
N SER A 167 6.22 -10.32 4.56
CA SER A 167 6.42 -8.86 4.61
C SER A 167 6.83 -8.39 6.02
N ARG A 168 7.81 -7.48 6.09
CA ARG A 168 8.33 -6.95 7.37
C ARG A 168 7.26 -6.24 8.21
N LEU A 169 6.27 -5.65 7.56
CA LEU A 169 5.20 -4.89 8.17
C LEU A 169 3.87 -5.29 7.51
N ALA A 170 2.83 -5.44 8.32
CA ALA A 170 1.46 -5.62 7.88
C ALA A 170 0.63 -4.44 8.39
N VAL A 171 -0.07 -3.75 7.51
CA VAL A 171 -0.88 -2.57 7.82
C VAL A 171 -2.33 -2.87 7.46
N ILE A 172 -3.20 -2.77 8.46
CA ILE A 172 -4.62 -3.09 8.33
C ILE A 172 -5.42 -1.81 8.54
N PRO A 173 -6.25 -1.38 7.57
CA PRO A 173 -7.18 -0.26 7.77
C PRO A 173 -8.10 -0.51 8.96
N MET A 174 -8.42 0.53 9.71
CA MET A 174 -9.32 0.42 10.86
C MET A 174 -10.70 -0.10 10.46
N GLN A 175 -11.20 0.27 9.27
CA GLN A 175 -12.47 -0.24 8.74
C GLN A 175 -12.50 -1.75 8.58
N ASP A 176 -11.36 -2.37 8.21
CA ASP A 176 -11.26 -3.82 8.07
C ASP A 176 -11.26 -4.51 9.44
N LEU A 177 -10.53 -3.96 10.43
CA LEU A 177 -10.57 -4.45 11.81
C LEU A 177 -11.99 -4.46 12.37
N LEU A 178 -12.77 -3.43 12.02
CA LEU A 178 -14.16 -3.24 12.42
C LEU A 178 -15.17 -4.00 11.54
N SER A 179 -14.70 -4.72 10.52
CA SER A 179 -15.55 -5.47 9.57
C SER A 179 -16.65 -4.62 8.90
N LEU A 180 -16.32 -3.37 8.58
CA LEU A 180 -17.27 -2.42 7.97
C LEU A 180 -17.42 -2.65 6.46
N ASN A 181 -18.64 -2.47 5.94
CA ASN A 181 -18.96 -2.61 4.52
C ASN A 181 -18.45 -1.41 3.68
N GLY A 182 -18.79 -1.39 2.39
CA GLY A 182 -18.31 -0.36 1.46
C GLY A 182 -18.77 1.08 1.74
N ASP A 183 -19.80 1.29 2.56
CA ASP A 183 -20.26 2.64 2.95
C ASP A 183 -19.23 3.40 3.80
N HIS A 184 -18.22 2.69 4.31
CA HIS A 184 -17.14 3.22 5.15
C HIS A 184 -15.82 3.45 4.39
N ARG A 185 -15.85 3.37 3.05
CA ARG A 185 -14.68 3.66 2.21
C ARG A 185 -14.16 5.08 2.43
N MET A 186 -12.84 5.23 2.54
CA MET A 186 -12.21 6.52 2.85
C MET A 186 -12.13 7.43 1.63
N ASN A 187 -11.69 6.91 0.49
CA ASN A 187 -11.56 7.66 -0.76
C ASN A 187 -11.94 6.80 -1.97
N VAL A 188 -12.58 7.42 -2.96
CA VAL A 188 -12.84 6.87 -4.29
C VAL A 188 -12.03 7.68 -5.31
N PRO A 189 -10.88 7.17 -5.79
CA PRO A 189 -10.06 7.86 -6.78
C PRO A 189 -10.86 8.28 -8.02
N GLY A 190 -10.59 9.48 -8.53
CA GLY A 190 -11.30 10.06 -9.67
C GLY A 190 -12.58 10.82 -9.33
N THR A 191 -12.99 10.85 -8.06
CA THR A 191 -14.13 11.66 -7.59
C THR A 191 -13.66 12.86 -6.77
N THR A 192 -14.47 13.91 -6.68
CA THR A 192 -14.14 15.17 -5.98
C THR A 192 -14.98 15.43 -4.73
N GLU A 193 -16.04 14.65 -4.50
CA GLU A 193 -16.99 14.82 -3.40
C GLU A 193 -17.17 13.51 -2.63
N GLY A 194 -17.51 13.59 -1.35
CA GLY A 194 -17.80 12.41 -0.52
C GLY A 194 -16.59 11.65 0.04
N ASN A 195 -15.37 12.11 -0.22
CA ASN A 195 -14.13 11.49 0.26
C ASN A 195 -13.63 12.10 1.58
N TRP A 196 -12.84 11.33 2.33
CA TRP A 196 -12.15 11.76 3.56
C TRP A 196 -13.09 12.11 4.73
N LEU A 197 -14.33 11.59 4.69
CA LEU A 197 -15.37 11.89 5.67
C LEU A 197 -15.52 10.81 6.75
N TRP A 198 -14.96 9.61 6.54
CA TRP A 198 -15.09 8.52 7.50
C TRP A 198 -14.47 8.89 8.85
N GLN A 199 -15.20 8.62 9.93
CA GLN A 199 -14.76 8.85 11.29
C GLN A 199 -14.99 7.62 12.14
N PHE A 200 -14.05 7.40 13.05
CA PHE A 200 -14.09 6.33 14.03
C PHE A 200 -14.93 6.75 15.26
N ALA A 201 -15.69 5.79 15.80
CA ALA A 201 -16.29 5.89 17.12
C ALA A 201 -15.98 4.64 17.95
N TRP A 202 -15.73 4.81 19.25
CA TRP A 202 -15.26 3.74 20.14
C TRP A 202 -16.26 2.59 20.32
N ASP A 203 -17.55 2.88 20.15
CA ASP A 203 -18.62 1.88 20.17
C ASP A 203 -18.64 0.96 18.95
N MET A 204 -17.86 1.27 17.90
CA MET A 204 -17.67 0.37 16.76
C MET A 204 -16.77 -0.83 17.11
N ILE A 205 -15.88 -0.71 18.12
CA ILE A 205 -14.99 -1.81 18.52
C ILE A 205 -15.79 -2.83 19.33
N ASP A 206 -15.94 -4.04 18.78
CA ASP A 206 -16.46 -5.17 19.54
C ASP A 206 -15.44 -5.68 20.58
N GLN A 207 -15.93 -6.43 21.55
CA GLN A 207 -15.11 -6.97 22.65
C GLN A 207 -14.06 -8.02 22.20
N ASP A 208 -14.23 -8.61 21.02
CA ASP A 208 -13.42 -9.71 20.50
C ASP A 208 -12.29 -9.22 19.57
N CYS A 209 -12.40 -8.01 19.02
CA CYS A 209 -11.46 -7.42 18.07
C CYS A 209 -10.03 -7.35 18.63
N ALA A 210 -9.86 -6.77 19.82
CA ALA A 210 -8.54 -6.65 20.44
C ALA A 210 -7.93 -8.01 20.85
N PRO A 211 -8.65 -8.92 21.53
CA PRO A 211 -8.17 -10.28 21.78
C PRO A 211 -7.79 -11.04 20.50
N LYS A 212 -8.60 -10.94 19.44
CA LYS A 212 -8.34 -11.59 18.16
C LYS A 212 -7.08 -11.05 17.49
N MET A 213 -6.92 -9.72 17.41
CA MET A 213 -5.70 -9.14 16.86
C MET A 213 -4.46 -9.49 17.68
N LYS A 214 -4.56 -9.49 19.02
CA LYS A 214 -3.45 -9.92 19.87
C LYS A 214 -3.03 -11.36 19.57
N TYR A 215 -4.01 -12.27 19.52
CA TYR A 215 -3.76 -13.68 19.19
C TYR A 215 -3.09 -13.85 17.82
N LEU A 216 -3.58 -13.16 16.78
CA LEU A 216 -2.98 -13.26 15.44
C LEU A 216 -1.56 -12.69 15.40
N ASN A 217 -1.30 -11.58 16.09
CA ASN A 217 0.06 -11.04 16.17
C ASN A 217 1.01 -12.01 16.90
N GLU A 218 0.59 -12.63 18.00
CA GLU A 218 1.40 -13.64 18.70
C GLU A 218 1.63 -14.89 17.83
N LEU A 219 0.58 -15.37 17.15
CA LEU A 219 0.64 -16.55 16.29
C LEU A 219 1.64 -16.40 15.14
N TYR A 220 1.68 -15.22 14.52
CA TYR A 220 2.55 -14.93 13.37
C TYR A 220 3.83 -14.16 13.73
N GLY A 221 4.14 -13.99 15.02
CA GLY A 221 5.39 -13.39 15.48
C GLY A 221 5.54 -11.90 15.17
N ARG A 222 4.45 -11.13 15.31
CA ARG A 222 4.36 -9.67 15.06
C ARG A 222 4.14 -8.82 16.32
N SER A 223 4.29 -9.43 17.49
CA SER A 223 4.17 -8.81 18.82
C SER A 223 5.52 -8.33 19.37
#